data_AF-A0A3A6QUZ1-F1
#
_entry.id   AF-A0A3A6QUZ1-F1
#
_cell.length_a   1.000
_cell.length_b   1.000
_cell.length_c   1.000
_cell.angle_alpha   90.00
_cell.angle_beta   90.00
_cell.angle_gamma   90.00
#
_symmetry.space_group_name_H-M   'P 1'
#
loop_
_entity.id
_entity.type
_entity.pdbx_description
1 polymer ?
#
loop_
_entity_poly.entity_id
_entity_poly.type
_entity_poly.pdbx_seq_one_letter_code
_entity_poly.pdbx_strand_id
1 'polypeptide(L)'
;MIEPINGVALRGELSARYLPMILECDAIHEQLKAEAIRLKDQFIQDARDEGKLLYRSVQVKTNREGSVSIVWTRIIFSDKPGGGKRQRQEVIKKGRDSHTYNPNAVIRKADYWLQQLFHQYEPKFAILRESLVMNMKARKQLLEIQRRVNANPPV
;
A
#
# COMPACT_ATOMS: atom_id res chain seq x y z
N MET A 1 -2.63 -34.62 14.75
CA MET A 1 -1.63 -34.93 13.71
C MET A 1 -2.41 -35.00 12.41
N ILE A 2 -2.19 -34.11 11.44
CA ILE A 2 -2.91 -34.15 10.15
C ILE A 2 -2.21 -35.21 9.31
N GLU A 3 -2.93 -36.24 8.88
CA GLU A 3 -2.36 -37.30 8.04
C GLU A 3 -1.87 -36.74 6.69
N PRO A 4 -0.71 -37.20 6.19
CA PRO A 4 -0.21 -36.77 4.89
C PRO A 4 -1.13 -37.23 3.77
N ILE A 5 -1.25 -36.40 2.73
CA ILE A 5 -2.00 -36.74 1.51
C ILE A 5 -1.24 -37.84 0.78
N ASN A 6 -1.71 -39.07 0.93
CA ASN A 6 -1.13 -40.27 0.32
C ASN A 6 -1.50 -40.34 -1.17
N GLY A 7 -0.83 -39.54 -2.00
CA GLY A 7 -0.98 -39.59 -3.46
C GLY A 7 -0.22 -38.48 -4.18
N VAL A 8 0.79 -38.82 -4.98
CA VAL A 8 1.54 -37.86 -5.82
C VAL A 8 0.61 -37.11 -6.78
N ALA A 9 -0.38 -37.81 -7.36
CA ALA A 9 -1.38 -37.22 -8.25
C ALA A 9 -2.26 -36.16 -7.54
N LEU A 10 -2.79 -36.49 -6.36
CA LEU A 10 -3.64 -35.58 -5.57
C LEU A 10 -2.86 -34.36 -5.06
N ARG A 11 -1.59 -34.52 -4.68
CA ARG A 11 -0.70 -33.38 -4.34
C ARG A 11 -0.47 -32.47 -5.55
N GLY A 12 -0.25 -33.04 -6.73
CA GLY A 12 -0.13 -32.30 -7.98
C GLY A 12 -1.39 -31.50 -8.32
N GLU A 13 -2.56 -32.13 -8.21
CA GLU A 13 -3.86 -31.47 -8.43
C GLU A 13 -4.13 -30.32 -7.46
N LEU A 14 -3.84 -30.51 -6.16
CA LEU A 14 -4.00 -29.46 -5.16
C LEU A 14 -3.02 -28.30 -5.40
N SER A 15 -1.76 -28.61 -5.71
CA SER A 15 -0.74 -27.60 -6.04
C SER A 15 -1.13 -26.78 -7.27
N ALA A 16 -1.69 -27.44 -8.30
CA ALA A 16 -2.20 -26.81 -9.50
C ALA A 16 -3.40 -25.87 -9.24
N ARG A 17 -4.21 -26.12 -8.19
CA ARG A 17 -5.32 -25.23 -7.80
C ARG A 17 -4.86 -23.96 -7.07
N TYR A 18 -3.75 -24.00 -6.34
CA TYR A 18 -3.23 -22.82 -5.64
C TYR A 18 -2.52 -21.84 -6.55
N LEU A 19 -1.89 -22.32 -7.64
CA LEU A 19 -1.14 -21.46 -8.55
C LEU A 19 -2.01 -20.34 -9.18
N PRO A 20 -3.20 -20.62 -9.74
CA PRO A 20 -4.11 -19.57 -10.24
C PRO A 20 -4.48 -18.54 -9.17
N MET A 21 -4.75 -18.97 -7.93
CA MET A 21 -5.11 -18.07 -6.83
C MET A 21 -3.94 -17.15 -6.45
N ILE A 22 -2.70 -17.64 -6.47
CA ILE A 22 -1.50 -16.84 -6.23
C ILE A 22 -1.34 -15.78 -7.33
N LEU A 23 -1.53 -16.18 -8.60
CA LEU A 23 -1.47 -15.26 -9.73
C LEU A 23 -2.59 -14.20 -9.68
N GLU A 24 -3.78 -14.58 -9.22
CA GLU A 24 -4.88 -13.65 -8.98
C GLU A 24 -4.55 -12.64 -7.88
N CYS A 25 -3.94 -13.07 -6.77
CA CYS A 25 -3.41 -12.13 -5.76
C CYS A 25 -2.36 -11.17 -6.35
N ASP A 26 -1.50 -11.64 -7.25
CA ASP A 26 -0.51 -10.78 -7.93
C ASP A 26 -1.18 -9.76 -8.85
N ALA A 27 -2.22 -10.16 -9.59
CA ALA A 27 -3.00 -9.25 -10.43
C ALA A 27 -3.75 -8.20 -9.60
N ILE A 28 -4.41 -8.62 -8.50
CA ILE A 28 -5.10 -7.72 -7.57
C ILE A 28 -4.11 -6.72 -6.95
N HIS A 29 -2.90 -7.17 -6.59
CA HIS A 29 -1.86 -6.28 -6.06
C HIS A 29 -1.51 -5.15 -7.03
N GLU A 30 -1.31 -5.47 -8.30
CA GLU A 30 -1.00 -4.47 -9.32
C GLU A 30 -2.18 -3.52 -9.58
N GLN A 31 -3.42 -4.01 -9.53
CA GLN A 31 -4.61 -3.17 -9.62
C GLN A 31 -4.72 -2.19 -8.45
N LEU A 32 -4.53 -2.67 -7.21
CA LEU A 32 -4.54 -1.84 -6.00
C LEU A 32 -3.45 -0.77 -6.03
N LYS A 33 -2.26 -1.13 -6.52
CA LYS A 33 -1.14 -0.20 -6.71
C LYS A 33 -1.47 0.87 -7.76
N ALA A 34 -2.02 0.49 -8.91
CA ALA A 34 -2.42 1.42 -9.94
C ALA A 34 -3.50 2.39 -9.43
N GLU A 35 -4.48 1.88 -8.69
CA GLU A 35 -5.52 2.71 -8.07
C GLU A 35 -4.96 3.67 -7.02
N ALA A 36 -4.00 3.23 -6.20
CA ALA A 36 -3.31 4.11 -5.26
C ALA A 36 -2.56 5.25 -5.95
N ILE A 37 -1.89 4.96 -7.08
CA ILE A 37 -1.19 5.98 -7.87
C ILE A 37 -2.21 6.96 -8.47
N ARG A 38 -3.28 6.46 -9.10
CA ARG A 38 -4.36 7.26 -9.69
C ARG A 38 -4.98 8.19 -8.64
N LEU A 39 -5.30 7.67 -7.46
CA LEU A 39 -5.89 8.45 -6.37
C LEU A 39 -4.93 9.51 -5.82
N LYS A 40 -3.64 9.20 -5.74
CA LYS A 40 -2.59 10.17 -5.38
C LYS A 40 -2.45 11.28 -6.43
N ASP A 41 -2.52 10.95 -7.70
CA ASP A 41 -2.48 11.95 -8.78
C ASP A 41 -3.73 12.83 -8.78
N GLN A 42 -4.91 12.26 -8.52
CA GLN A 42 -6.14 13.04 -8.34
C GLN A 42 -6.04 13.99 -7.14
N PHE A 43 -5.55 13.53 -5.98
CA PHE A 43 -5.31 14.40 -4.83
C PHE A 43 -4.39 15.59 -5.18
N ILE A 44 -3.32 15.34 -5.95
CA ILE A 44 -2.39 16.39 -6.39
C ILE A 44 -3.09 17.37 -7.34
N GLN A 45 -3.97 16.88 -8.22
CA GLN A 45 -4.72 17.72 -9.14
C GLN A 45 -5.72 18.61 -8.39
N ASP A 46 -6.54 18.03 -7.51
CA ASP A 46 -7.49 18.79 -6.69
C ASP A 46 -6.77 19.84 -5.82
N ALA A 47 -5.59 19.51 -5.29
CA ALA A 47 -4.76 20.45 -4.56
C ALA A 47 -4.17 21.58 -5.42
N ARG A 48 -3.96 21.35 -6.73
CA ARG A 48 -3.54 22.39 -7.67
C ARG A 48 -4.69 23.32 -8.04
N ASP A 49 -5.89 22.78 -8.17
CA ASP A 49 -7.10 23.55 -8.51
C ASP A 49 -7.46 24.55 -7.40
N GLU A 50 -7.06 24.28 -6.16
CA GLU A 50 -7.11 25.23 -5.04
C GLU A 50 -6.19 26.46 -5.19
N GLY A 51 -5.23 26.42 -6.13
CA GLY A 51 -4.31 27.54 -6.42
C GLY A 51 -3.31 27.85 -5.29
N LYS A 52 -3.15 26.94 -4.31
CA LYS A 52 -2.33 27.15 -3.10
C LYS A 52 -1.09 26.27 -3.10
N LEU A 53 -0.07 26.70 -2.34
CA LEU A 53 1.16 25.92 -2.18
C LEU A 53 0.88 24.65 -1.36
N LEU A 54 1.15 23.49 -1.96
CA LEU A 54 0.99 22.20 -1.29
C LEU A 54 2.13 21.92 -0.31
N TYR A 55 1.82 21.90 1.00
CA TYR A 55 2.79 21.59 2.07
C TYR A 55 2.55 20.25 2.79
N ARG A 56 1.54 19.49 2.37
CA ARG A 56 1.30 18.09 2.74
C ARG A 56 0.92 17.31 1.49
N SER A 57 1.42 16.10 1.33
CA SER A 57 1.11 15.28 0.17
C SER A 57 1.11 13.81 0.51
N VAL A 58 0.65 12.98 -0.42
CA VAL A 58 0.68 11.53 -0.32
C VAL A 58 1.74 10.98 -1.26
N GLN A 59 2.50 10.00 -0.79
CA GLN A 59 3.41 9.23 -1.62
C GLN A 59 2.96 7.78 -1.67
N VAL A 60 3.06 7.18 -2.84
CA VAL A 60 2.96 5.73 -3.06
C VAL A 60 4.36 5.23 -3.37
N LYS A 61 4.94 4.39 -2.51
CA LYS A 61 6.29 3.84 -2.67
C LYS A 61 6.22 2.35 -2.84
N THR A 62 7.06 1.82 -3.72
CA THR A 62 7.26 0.37 -3.89
C THR A 62 8.67 0.03 -3.42
N ASN A 63 8.83 -0.97 -2.56
CA ASN A 63 10.16 -1.44 -2.16
C ASN A 63 10.71 -2.45 -3.20
N ARG A 64 11.95 -2.92 -3.00
CA ARG A 64 12.59 -3.90 -3.90
C ARG A 64 11.85 -5.25 -3.96
N GLU A 65 11.07 -5.55 -2.93
CA GLU A 65 10.29 -6.79 -2.81
C GLU A 65 8.88 -6.65 -3.41
N GLY A 66 8.55 -5.51 -4.03
CA GLY A 66 7.24 -5.25 -4.62
C GLY A 66 6.16 -4.81 -3.63
N SER A 67 6.50 -4.67 -2.34
CA SER A 67 5.57 -4.17 -1.33
C SER A 67 5.28 -2.68 -1.53
N VAL A 68 3.99 -2.35 -1.53
CA VAL A 68 3.49 -0.99 -1.77
C VAL A 68 3.12 -0.34 -0.45
N SER A 69 3.59 0.88 -0.24
CA SER A 69 3.28 1.70 0.93
C SER A 69 2.73 3.06 0.51
N ILE A 70 1.59 3.42 1.09
CA ILE A 70 0.93 4.71 0.88
C ILE A 70 1.15 5.53 2.15
N VAL A 71 1.85 6.66 2.04
CA VAL A 71 2.27 7.45 3.21
C VAL A 71 1.96 8.93 3.03
N TRP A 72 1.47 9.57 4.08
CA TRP A 72 1.43 11.02 4.14
C TRP A 72 2.81 11.59 4.37
N THR A 73 3.07 12.74 3.76
CA THR A 73 4.34 13.45 3.83
C THR A 73 4.13 14.93 4.09
N ARG A 74 5.06 15.53 4.82
CA ARG A 74 5.23 16.95 4.98
C ARG A 74 6.22 17.45 3.93
N ILE A 75 5.83 18.48 3.19
CA ILE A 75 6.72 19.16 2.26
C ILE A 75 7.32 20.37 2.99
N ILE A 76 8.64 20.44 3.01
CA ILE A 76 9.42 21.51 3.61
C ILE A 76 10.13 22.25 2.47
N PHE A 77 9.91 23.55 2.39
CA PHE A 77 10.61 24.43 1.47
C PHE A 77 11.71 25.17 2.26
N SER A 78 12.94 25.09 1.79
CA SER A 78 14.08 25.79 2.39
C SER A 78 14.87 26.50 1.30
N ASP A 79 15.48 27.64 1.60
CA ASP A 79 16.32 28.32 0.62
C ASP A 79 17.65 27.58 0.42
N LYS A 80 18.16 27.60 -0.82
CA LYS A 80 19.48 27.11 -1.18
C LYS A 80 20.48 28.28 -1.17
N PRO A 81 21.75 28.03 -0.80
CA PRO A 81 22.82 28.97 -1.11
C PRO A 81 22.83 29.25 -2.61
N GLY A 82 22.68 30.52 -3.02
CA GLY A 82 22.61 30.92 -4.44
C GLY A 82 21.20 31.17 -5.00
N GLY A 83 20.15 31.24 -4.16
CA GLY A 83 18.86 31.85 -4.56
C GLY A 83 17.78 30.90 -5.11
N GLY A 84 17.95 29.58 -4.97
CA GLY A 84 16.90 28.60 -5.32
C GLY A 84 16.12 28.08 -4.11
N LYS A 85 14.95 27.47 -4.30
CA LYS A 85 14.27 26.71 -3.25
C LYS A 85 14.63 25.22 -3.32
N ARG A 86 14.91 24.61 -2.16
CA ARG A 86 15.02 23.16 -1.96
C ARG A 86 13.72 22.66 -1.37
N GLN A 87 13.20 21.58 -1.95
CA GLN A 87 12.06 20.86 -1.41
C GLN A 87 12.56 19.59 -0.73
N ARG A 88 12.17 19.38 0.52
CA ARG A 88 12.35 18.10 1.25
C ARG A 88 10.98 17.54 1.57
N GLN A 89 10.86 16.22 1.50
CA GLN A 89 9.66 15.51 1.94
C GLN A 89 9.99 14.65 3.16
N GLU A 90 9.20 14.81 4.22
CA GLU A 90 9.34 14.05 5.46
C GLU A 90 8.09 13.18 5.67
N VAL A 91 8.29 11.89 5.88
CA VAL A 91 7.18 10.95 6.10
C VAL A 91 6.52 11.22 7.45
N ILE A 92 5.20 11.36 7.44
CA ILE A 92 4.39 11.47 8.65
C ILE A 92 4.14 10.05 9.16
N LYS A 93 4.37 9.83 10.46
CA LYS A 93 4.09 8.54 11.09
C LYS A 93 2.58 8.38 11.25
N LYS A 94 2.05 7.25 10.77
CA LYS A 94 0.62 6.89 10.88
C LYS A 94 0.20 6.63 12.33
N GLY A 95 1.09 6.06 13.14
CA GLY A 95 0.78 5.45 14.44
C GLY A 95 0.94 3.92 14.36
N ARG A 96 0.86 3.22 15.50
CA ARG A 96 0.87 1.74 15.52
C ARG A 96 -0.51 1.21 15.10
N ASP A 97 -0.50 0.10 14.34
CA ASP A 97 -1.64 -0.79 14.08
C ASP A 97 -2.94 -0.17 13.51
N SER A 98 -2.84 0.96 12.83
CA SER A 98 -3.98 1.57 12.12
C SER A 98 -3.71 1.63 10.62
N HIS A 99 -4.72 1.44 9.77
CA HIS A 99 -4.64 1.75 8.32
C HIS A 99 -4.92 3.23 8.02
N THR A 100 -5.52 3.94 8.99
CA THR A 100 -5.91 5.35 8.90
C THR A 100 -4.94 6.23 9.69
N TYR A 101 -4.54 7.35 9.12
CA TYR A 101 -3.74 8.36 9.78
C TYR A 101 -4.56 9.15 10.80
N ASN A 102 -3.95 9.43 11.95
CA ASN A 102 -4.51 10.40 12.89
C ASN A 102 -4.57 11.79 12.23
N PRO A 103 -5.75 12.44 12.14
CA PRO A 103 -5.88 13.78 11.57
C PRO A 103 -4.93 14.79 12.22
N ASN A 104 -4.73 14.70 13.54
CA ASN A 104 -3.83 15.59 14.29
C ASN A 104 -2.35 15.42 13.90
N ALA A 105 -1.96 14.28 13.33
CA ALA A 105 -0.60 14.09 12.84
C ALA A 105 -0.39 14.74 11.46
N VAL A 106 -1.43 14.78 10.62
CA VAL A 106 -1.34 15.21 9.22
C VAL A 106 -1.73 16.67 9.04
N ILE A 107 -2.91 17.04 9.54
CA ILE A 107 -3.60 18.30 9.25
C ILE A 107 -3.77 19.23 10.45
N ARG A 108 -3.12 18.95 11.59
CA ARG A 108 -3.13 19.90 12.72
C ARG A 108 -2.56 21.25 12.28
N LYS A 109 -3.34 22.32 12.48
CA LYS A 109 -3.05 23.70 12.03
C LYS A 109 -2.85 23.83 10.51
N ALA A 110 -3.35 22.88 9.73
CA ALA A 110 -3.46 23.06 8.29
C ALA A 110 -4.61 24.01 7.98
N ASP A 111 -4.54 24.66 6.83
CA ASP A 111 -5.63 25.47 6.30
C ASP A 111 -6.85 24.60 6.02
N TYR A 112 -8.04 25.21 6.07
CA TYR A 112 -9.31 24.52 5.90
C TYR A 112 -9.37 23.68 4.61
N TRP A 113 -8.89 24.22 3.47
CA TRP A 113 -8.88 23.52 2.19
C TRP A 113 -8.13 22.18 2.25
N LEU A 114 -6.98 22.15 2.93
CA LEU A 114 -6.16 20.95 3.07
C LEU A 114 -6.77 19.96 4.07
N GLN A 115 -7.48 20.46 5.08
CA GLN A 115 -8.28 19.61 5.97
C GLN A 115 -9.39 18.90 5.18
N GLN A 116 -10.10 19.62 4.29
CA GLN A 116 -11.14 19.04 3.44
C GLN A 116 -10.57 17.96 2.51
N LEU A 117 -9.46 18.24 1.82
CA LEU A 117 -8.79 17.23 1.00
C LEU A 117 -8.37 16.01 1.81
N PHE A 118 -7.84 16.20 3.02
CA PHE A 118 -7.50 15.07 3.89
C PHE A 118 -8.75 14.23 4.23
N HIS A 119 -9.85 14.85 4.64
CA HIS A 119 -11.08 14.13 4.98
C HIS A 119 -11.71 13.41 3.78
N GLN A 120 -11.56 13.96 2.58
CA GLN A 120 -12.03 13.35 1.34
C GLN A 120 -11.18 12.15 0.90
N TYR A 121 -9.85 12.23 1.06
CA TYR A 121 -8.90 11.27 0.47
C TYR A 121 -8.37 10.22 1.44
N GLU A 122 -8.18 10.56 2.72
CA GLU A 122 -7.60 9.62 3.69
C GLU A 122 -8.42 8.33 3.87
N PRO A 123 -9.77 8.36 3.94
CA PRO A 123 -10.55 7.11 4.01
C PRO A 123 -10.30 6.18 2.82
N LYS A 124 -10.15 6.74 1.62
CA LYS A 124 -9.88 5.98 0.40
C LYS A 124 -8.47 5.38 0.42
N PHE A 125 -7.48 6.15 0.87
CA PHE A 125 -6.12 5.63 1.07
C PHE A 125 -6.06 4.57 2.18
N ALA A 126 -6.85 4.70 3.25
CA ALA A 126 -6.90 3.72 4.33
C ALA A 126 -7.40 2.37 3.82
N ILE A 127 -8.48 2.35 3.03
CA ILE A 127 -9.01 1.14 2.38
C ILE A 127 -7.91 0.50 1.53
N LEU A 128 -7.25 1.27 0.66
CA LEU A 128 -6.17 0.73 -0.18
C LEU A 128 -5.00 0.15 0.63
N ARG A 129 -4.61 0.82 1.73
CA ARG A 129 -3.56 0.29 2.63
C ARG A 129 -3.99 -1.02 3.27
N GLU A 130 -5.23 -1.15 3.68
CA GLU A 130 -5.78 -2.38 4.26
C GLU A 130 -5.83 -3.50 3.21
N SER A 131 -6.39 -3.23 2.04
CA SER A 131 -6.49 -4.19 0.94
C SER A 131 -5.12 -4.71 0.49
N LEU A 132 -4.11 -3.84 0.38
CA LEU A 132 -2.74 -4.24 0.04
C LEU A 132 -2.16 -5.20 1.10
N VAL A 133 -2.38 -4.92 2.39
CA VAL A 133 -1.90 -5.78 3.49
C VAL A 133 -2.62 -7.12 3.48
N MET A 134 -3.95 -7.12 3.34
CA MET A 134 -4.76 -8.34 3.29
C MET A 134 -4.38 -9.21 2.08
N ASN A 135 -4.22 -8.60 0.90
CA ASN A 135 -3.84 -9.32 -0.31
C ASN A 135 -2.47 -10.00 -0.17
N MET A 136 -1.46 -9.28 0.34
CA MET A 136 -0.13 -9.86 0.57
C MET A 136 -0.14 -10.95 1.63
N LYS A 137 -1.00 -10.84 2.66
CA LYS A 137 -1.20 -11.88 3.66
C LYS A 137 -1.81 -13.14 3.05
N ALA A 138 -2.88 -12.99 2.25
CA ALA A 138 -3.53 -14.10 1.55
C ALA A 138 -2.54 -14.81 0.61
N ARG A 139 -1.80 -14.04 -0.20
CA ARG A 139 -0.75 -14.56 -1.08
C ARG A 139 0.30 -15.37 -0.32
N LYS A 140 0.79 -14.85 0.81
CA LYS A 140 1.77 -15.55 1.66
C LYS A 140 1.21 -16.87 2.20
N GLN A 141 -0.04 -16.88 2.66
CA GLN A 141 -0.71 -18.09 3.14
C GLN A 141 -0.87 -19.14 2.02
N LEU A 142 -1.27 -18.72 0.82
CA LEU A 142 -1.38 -19.60 -0.34
C LEU A 142 -0.03 -20.22 -0.72
N LEU A 143 1.03 -19.42 -0.73
CA LEU A 143 2.40 -19.91 -0.99
C LEU A 143 2.87 -20.89 0.08
N GLU A 144 2.54 -20.65 1.34
CA GLU A 144 2.88 -21.57 2.43
C GLU A 144 2.14 -22.90 2.30
N ILE A 145 0.83 -22.87 1.98
CA ILE A 145 0.03 -24.06 1.72
C ILE A 145 0.60 -24.84 0.52
N GLN A 146 0.88 -24.16 -0.59
CA GLN A 146 1.47 -24.79 -1.79
C GLN A 146 2.81 -25.45 -1.48
N ARG A 147 3.68 -24.79 -0.72
CA ARG A 147 4.97 -25.36 -0.27
C ARG A 147 4.76 -26.60 0.58
N ARG A 148 3.83 -26.60 1.53
CA ARG A 148 3.53 -27.77 2.39
C ARG A 148 3.01 -28.96 1.58
N VAL A 149 2.17 -28.71 0.58
CA VAL A 149 1.68 -29.75 -0.34
C VAL A 149 2.83 -30.35 -1.17
N ASN A 150 3.77 -29.52 -1.62
CA ASN A 150 4.92 -29.97 -2.42
C ASN A 150 6.05 -30.60 -1.58
N ALA A 151 6.22 -30.17 -0.32
CA ALA A 151 7.34 -30.56 0.55
C ALA A 151 7.11 -31.85 1.34
N ASN A 152 5.93 -32.46 1.26
CA ASN A 152 5.75 -33.86 1.65
C ASN A 152 6.02 -34.71 0.40
N PRO A 153 7.23 -35.25 0.17
CA PRO A 153 7.43 -36.35 -0.76
C PRO A 153 6.74 -37.62 -0.19
N PRO A 154 6.35 -38.59 -1.03
CA PRO A 154 5.97 -39.90 -0.52
C PRO A 154 7.18 -40.52 0.19
N VAL A 155 6.98 -41.06 1.41
CA VAL A 155 7.87 -42.10 1.94
C VAL A 155 7.49 -43.40 1.26
#